data_AF-G8UHK1-F1
#
_entry.id   AF-G8UHK1-F1
#
_cell.length_a   1.000
_cell.length_b   1.000
_cell.length_c   1.000
_cell.angle_alpha   90.00
_cell.angle_beta   90.00
_cell.angle_gamma   90.00
#
_symmetry.space_group_name_H-M   'P 1'
#
loop_
_entity.id
_entity.type
_entity.pdbx_description
1 polymer ?
#
loop_
_entity_poly.entity_id
_entity_poly.type
_entity_poly.pdbx_seq_one_letter_code
_entity_poly.pdbx_strand_id
1 'polypeptide(L)'
;MSSFPQFIQLDSMDCGPTCLRMIAKHYGRYYSLKTLRQHSFITREGVSMLGISDAAEYIGFRTSGVMISFEQLVEEAPLPCIVHWNQNHFVTVYDVKRNKKGYRIRVADPALGSVTYHEAEFKKCWLSTKEENEDRGAALLLQPGPEFYDREDEKENRNRSLRYFLRYLTPYKSQLVQLILGMVVVSLLQLIFPFLTQSLVDIGIRDGNMSFITLILFAQLVIFIARLSVEFIRSWILLHMNTRINIALISDFLAKLMKLPLRYFDTLVSTKNYRTG
;
A
#
# COMPACT_ATOMS: atom_id res chain seq x y z
N MET A 1 4.14 21.95 -13.47
CA MET A 1 5.20 21.09 -12.93
C MET A 1 4.54 19.93 -12.21
N SER A 2 4.67 18.71 -12.73
CA SER A 2 4.18 17.51 -12.05
C SER A 2 4.94 17.32 -10.73
N SER A 3 4.22 17.01 -9.66
CA SER A 3 4.83 16.64 -8.38
C SER A 3 5.76 15.45 -8.57
N PHE A 4 6.89 15.43 -7.86
CA PHE A 4 7.77 14.25 -7.83
C PHE A 4 6.97 13.04 -7.29
N PRO A 5 7.07 11.85 -7.92
CA PRO A 5 6.36 10.65 -7.47
C PRO A 5 6.80 10.24 -6.06
N GLN A 6 5.84 9.84 -5.23
CA GLN A 6 6.10 9.42 -3.86
C GLN A 6 5.63 7.99 -3.64
N PHE A 7 6.52 7.15 -3.13
CA PHE A 7 6.20 5.79 -2.70
C PHE A 7 6.75 5.56 -1.30
N ILE A 8 5.94 4.93 -0.44
CA ILE A 8 6.35 4.52 0.89
C ILE A 8 6.82 3.06 0.83
N GLN A 9 7.91 2.76 1.54
CA GLN A 9 8.45 1.41 1.63
C GLN A 9 7.51 0.48 2.41
N LEU A 10 7.38 -0.78 1.96
CA LEU A 10 6.58 -1.79 2.65
C LEU A 10 7.38 -2.56 3.70
N ASP A 11 8.71 -2.60 3.55
CA ASP A 11 9.67 -3.27 4.42
C ASP A 11 10.82 -2.30 4.73
N SER A 12 11.49 -2.44 5.88
CA SER A 12 12.62 -1.59 6.25
C SER A 12 13.83 -1.75 5.33
N MET A 13 13.96 -2.90 4.67
CA MET A 13 15.04 -3.18 3.71
C MET A 13 14.76 -2.65 2.28
N ASP A 14 13.58 -2.07 2.04
CA ASP A 14 13.13 -1.67 0.69
C ASP A 14 13.43 -0.21 0.35
N CYS A 15 14.22 0.51 1.16
CA CYS A 15 14.50 1.93 0.96
C CYS A 15 15.13 2.23 -0.41
N GLY A 16 16.18 1.49 -0.81
CA GLY A 16 16.84 1.63 -2.11
C GLY A 16 15.96 1.32 -3.32
N PRO A 17 15.30 0.14 -3.38
CA PRO A 17 14.36 -0.19 -4.45
C PRO A 17 13.20 0.80 -4.56
N THR A 18 12.73 1.34 -3.42
CA THR A 18 11.69 2.36 -3.40
C THR A 18 12.19 3.70 -3.94
N CYS A 19 13.42 4.10 -3.63
CA CYS A 19 14.08 5.26 -4.24
C CYS A 19 14.18 5.12 -5.77
N LEU A 20 14.69 3.98 -6.25
CA LEU A 20 14.80 3.71 -7.68
C LEU A 20 13.43 3.72 -8.37
N ARG A 21 12.39 3.21 -7.71
CA ARG A 21 11.00 3.26 -8.21
C ARG A 21 10.48 4.69 -8.38
N MET A 22 10.78 5.58 -7.43
CA MET A 22 10.39 6.99 -7.52
C MET A 22 11.08 7.68 -8.70
N ILE A 23 12.38 7.41 -8.89
CA ILE A 23 13.17 7.94 -10.01
C ILE A 23 12.68 7.40 -11.36
N ALA A 24 12.46 6.09 -11.50
CA ALA A 24 11.94 5.52 -12.73
C ALA A 24 10.58 6.14 -13.12
N LYS A 25 9.69 6.33 -12.12
CA LYS A 25 8.40 6.98 -12.34
C LYS A 25 8.53 8.45 -12.71
N HIS A 26 9.54 9.14 -12.18
CA HIS A 26 9.84 10.53 -12.54
C HIS A 26 10.20 10.65 -14.03
N TYR A 27 10.98 9.69 -14.56
CA TYR A 27 11.32 9.61 -15.98
C TYR A 27 10.24 8.95 -16.86
N GLY A 28 9.05 8.68 -16.30
CA GLY A 28 7.87 8.23 -17.05
C GLY A 28 7.70 6.72 -17.18
N ARG A 29 8.50 5.90 -16.48
CA ARG A 29 8.38 4.43 -16.48
C ARG A 29 7.89 3.89 -15.14
N TYR A 30 6.99 2.93 -15.19
CA TYR A 30 6.53 2.18 -14.03
C TYR A 30 7.27 0.84 -13.93
N TYR A 31 7.88 0.62 -12.76
CA TYR A 31 8.35 -0.70 -12.35
C TYR A 31 7.70 -1.08 -11.02
N SER A 32 7.30 -2.34 -10.89
CA SER A 32 6.83 -2.88 -9.63
C SER A 32 7.99 -2.99 -8.63
N LEU A 33 7.67 -2.79 -7.34
CA LEU A 33 8.67 -2.94 -6.28
C LEU A 33 9.28 -4.35 -6.29
N LYS A 34 8.50 -5.38 -6.65
CA LYS A 34 8.97 -6.76 -6.73
C LYS A 34 10.11 -6.92 -7.72
N THR A 35 9.97 -6.36 -8.92
CA THR A 35 11.01 -6.43 -9.97
C THR A 35 12.28 -5.75 -9.49
N LEU A 36 12.17 -4.53 -8.97
CA LEU A 36 13.33 -3.80 -8.46
C LEU A 36 14.01 -4.54 -7.29
N ARG A 37 13.24 -5.12 -6.36
CA ARG A 37 13.78 -5.94 -5.26
C ARG A 37 14.52 -7.19 -5.75
N GLN A 38 14.04 -7.85 -6.80
CA GLN A 38 14.69 -9.04 -7.36
C GLN A 38 16.05 -8.71 -7.99
N HIS A 39 16.16 -7.54 -8.60
CA HIS A 39 17.38 -7.08 -9.27
C HIS A 39 18.32 -6.28 -8.37
N SER A 40 17.88 -5.82 -7.20
CA SER A 40 18.72 -5.06 -6.26
C SER A 40 19.50 -5.92 -5.26
N PHE A 41 19.48 -7.25 -5.45
CA PHE A 41 20.20 -8.25 -4.64
C PHE A 41 20.21 -7.95 -3.12
N ILE A 42 19.03 -7.69 -2.53
CA ILE A 42 18.90 -7.37 -1.10
C ILE A 42 19.54 -8.48 -0.25
N THR A 43 20.46 -8.10 0.63
CA THR A 43 21.12 -9.00 1.58
C THR A 43 20.49 -8.86 2.97
N ARG A 44 20.99 -9.62 3.95
CA ARG A 44 20.47 -9.61 5.33
C ARG A 44 20.71 -8.29 6.06
N GLU A 45 21.64 -7.48 5.56
CA GLU A 45 22.07 -6.18 6.09
C GLU A 45 21.33 -5.01 5.43
N GLY A 46 20.49 -5.27 4.43
CA GLY A 46 19.77 -4.26 3.65
C GLY A 46 20.15 -4.27 2.18
N VAL A 47 19.98 -3.14 1.52
CA VAL A 47 20.36 -2.96 0.12
C VAL A 47 21.68 -2.19 0.05
N SER A 48 22.66 -2.69 -0.70
CA SER A 48 23.92 -1.97 -0.92
C SER A 48 23.77 -0.96 -2.06
N MET A 49 24.58 0.10 -2.07
CA MET A 49 24.60 1.04 -3.19
C MET A 49 24.90 0.35 -4.53
N LEU A 50 25.78 -0.65 -4.51
CA LEU A 50 26.07 -1.50 -5.66
C LEU A 50 24.81 -2.26 -6.14
N GLY A 51 24.04 -2.85 -5.22
CA GLY A 51 22.79 -3.52 -5.57
C GLY A 51 21.74 -2.57 -6.16
N ILE A 52 21.65 -1.33 -5.67
CA ILE A 52 20.80 -0.31 -6.29
C ILE A 52 21.29 0.04 -7.71
N SER A 53 22.61 0.15 -7.88
CA SER A 53 23.27 0.37 -9.17
C SER A 53 22.93 -0.73 -10.17
N ASP A 54 23.11 -1.99 -9.80
CA ASP A 54 22.82 -3.16 -10.64
C ASP A 54 21.34 -3.19 -11.06
N ALA A 55 20.43 -2.88 -10.14
CA ALA A 55 19.01 -2.80 -10.44
C ALA A 55 18.66 -1.65 -11.38
N ALA A 56 19.33 -0.50 -11.23
CA ALA A 56 19.14 0.67 -12.07
C ALA A 56 19.66 0.41 -13.49
N GLU A 57 20.84 -0.19 -13.63
CA GLU A 57 21.41 -0.62 -14.91
C GLU A 57 20.54 -1.69 -15.56
N TYR A 58 20.03 -2.64 -14.77
CA TYR A 58 19.10 -3.63 -15.27
C TYR A 58 17.85 -2.99 -15.90
N ILE A 59 17.31 -1.88 -15.38
CA ILE A 59 16.16 -1.20 -16.00
C ILE A 59 16.56 -0.18 -17.08
N GLY A 60 17.86 -0.04 -17.39
CA GLY A 60 18.37 0.79 -18.48
C GLY A 60 18.90 2.17 -18.06
N PHE A 61 19.06 2.44 -16.77
CA PHE A 61 19.81 3.63 -16.32
C PHE A 61 21.32 3.43 -16.51
N ARG A 62 22.03 4.54 -16.68
CA ARG A 62 23.47 4.61 -16.42
C ARG A 62 23.66 5.12 -15.00
N THR A 63 24.48 4.44 -14.24
CA THR A 63 24.74 4.77 -12.84
C THR A 63 26.19 5.12 -12.58
N SER A 64 26.42 6.04 -11.66
CA SER A 64 27.76 6.36 -11.16
C SER A 64 27.69 6.59 -9.65
N GLY A 65 28.39 5.74 -8.90
CA GLY A 65 28.56 5.90 -7.46
C GLY A 65 29.72 6.85 -7.19
N VAL A 66 29.46 7.96 -6.49
CA VAL A 66 30.43 9.02 -6.25
C VAL A 66 30.46 9.43 -4.78
N MET A 67 31.63 9.85 -4.32
CA MET A 67 31.80 10.55 -3.05
C MET A 67 32.07 12.02 -3.37
N ILE A 68 31.12 12.89 -3.07
CA ILE A 68 31.17 14.30 -3.47
C ILE A 68 30.88 15.23 -2.30
N SER A 69 31.39 16.45 -2.40
CA SER A 69 31.04 17.53 -1.47
C SER A 69 29.61 18.02 -1.70
N PHE A 70 29.09 18.82 -0.77
CA PHE A 70 27.76 19.42 -0.93
C PHE A 70 27.71 20.39 -2.10
N GLU A 71 28.79 21.12 -2.32
CA GLU A 71 28.93 22.09 -3.40
C GLU A 71 28.86 21.37 -4.76
N GLN A 72 29.57 20.24 -4.89
CA GLN A 72 29.48 19.37 -6.07
C GLN A 72 28.09 18.76 -6.28
N LEU A 73 27.39 18.38 -5.19
CA LEU A 73 26.01 17.87 -5.28
C LEU A 73 25.05 18.94 -5.83
N VAL A 74 25.27 20.21 -5.50
CA VAL A 74 24.42 21.32 -5.94
C VAL A 74 24.70 21.70 -7.40
N GLU A 75 25.97 21.71 -7.80
CA GLU A 75 26.40 22.27 -9.09
C GLU A 75 26.53 21.22 -10.20
N GLU A 76 26.96 20.00 -9.89
CA GLU A 76 27.36 18.99 -10.88
C GLU A 76 26.43 17.77 -10.94
N ALA A 77 25.76 17.44 -9.83
CA ALA A 77 25.00 16.19 -9.77
C ALA A 77 23.67 16.25 -10.55
N PRO A 78 23.39 15.28 -11.44
CA PRO A 78 22.08 15.16 -12.08
C PRO A 78 21.01 14.78 -11.06
N LEU A 79 19.90 15.51 -11.05
CA LEU A 79 18.73 15.23 -10.23
C LEU A 79 17.62 14.57 -11.07
N PRO A 80 16.84 13.63 -10.50
CA PRO A 80 16.94 13.10 -9.13
C PRO A 80 18.08 12.09 -8.96
N CYS A 81 18.73 12.09 -7.79
CA CYS A 81 19.77 11.13 -7.41
C CYS A 81 19.46 10.45 -6.07
N ILE A 82 20.10 9.31 -5.81
CA ILE A 82 19.94 8.57 -4.54
C ILE A 82 21.14 8.89 -3.65
N VAL A 83 20.90 9.21 -2.39
CA VAL A 83 21.98 9.50 -1.42
C VAL A 83 21.91 8.56 -0.23
N HIS A 84 23.07 8.22 0.32
CA HIS A 84 23.17 7.43 1.54
C HIS A 84 22.90 8.32 2.76
N TRP A 85 21.99 7.91 3.63
CA TRP A 85 21.41 8.76 4.67
C TRP A 85 21.58 8.13 6.05
N ASN A 86 22.12 8.87 7.02
CA ASN A 86 22.34 8.41 8.40
C ASN A 86 23.00 7.03 8.50
N GLN A 87 23.92 6.71 7.58
CA GLN A 87 24.72 5.48 7.53
C GLN A 87 23.96 4.15 7.36
N ASN A 88 22.62 4.14 7.35
CA ASN A 88 21.80 2.92 7.30
C ASN A 88 20.52 3.07 6.45
N HIS A 89 20.37 4.16 5.68
CA HIS A 89 19.15 4.44 4.92
C HIS A 89 19.49 5.04 3.54
N PHE A 90 18.54 4.97 2.61
CA PHE A 90 18.66 5.61 1.29
C PHE A 90 17.47 6.51 1.04
N VAL A 91 17.74 7.72 0.55
CA VAL A 91 16.73 8.72 0.21
C VAL A 91 16.99 9.30 -1.18
N THR A 92 15.95 9.82 -1.82
CA THR A 92 16.07 10.42 -3.16
C THR A 92 16.06 11.93 -3.07
N VAL A 93 17.12 12.60 -3.52
CA VAL A 93 17.15 14.06 -3.69
C VAL A 93 16.63 14.38 -5.08
N TYR A 94 15.60 15.23 -5.18
CA TYR A 94 14.95 15.51 -6.47
C TYR A 94 14.93 17.00 -6.86
N ASP A 95 15.20 17.91 -5.93
CA ASP A 95 15.23 19.35 -6.21
C ASP A 95 16.11 20.05 -5.18
N VAL A 96 17.01 20.92 -5.64
CA VAL A 96 17.87 21.75 -4.79
C VAL A 96 17.73 23.19 -5.23
N LYS A 97 17.31 24.08 -4.32
CA LYS A 97 17.06 25.48 -4.63
C LYS A 97 17.80 26.41 -3.69
N ARG A 98 18.49 27.40 -4.27
CA ARG A 98 19.11 28.50 -3.53
C ARG A 98 18.06 29.50 -3.08
N ASN A 99 18.16 29.95 -1.83
CA ASN A 99 17.35 30.99 -1.23
C ASN A 99 18.25 32.04 -0.56
N LYS A 100 17.68 33.18 -0.14
CA LYS A 100 18.38 34.27 0.57
C LYS A 100 19.09 33.82 1.86
N LYS A 101 18.71 32.67 2.43
CA LYS A 101 19.23 32.10 3.69
C LYS A 101 20.09 30.84 3.50
N GLY A 102 20.49 30.51 2.27
CA GLY A 102 21.21 29.26 1.94
C GLY A 102 20.41 28.34 1.03
N TYR A 103 20.70 27.05 1.04
CA TYR A 103 20.02 26.06 0.18
C TYR A 103 18.81 25.39 0.87
N ARG A 104 17.78 25.09 0.07
CA ARG A 104 16.66 24.20 0.42
C ARG A 104 16.75 22.95 -0.44
N ILE A 105 16.87 21.80 0.22
CA ILE A 105 17.00 20.49 -0.42
C ILE A 105 15.69 19.75 -0.23
N ARG A 106 15.07 19.32 -1.33
CA ARG A 106 13.86 18.49 -1.29
C ARG A 106 14.23 17.03 -1.48
N VAL A 107 13.84 16.25 -0.48
CA VAL A 107 14.14 14.83 -0.38
C VAL A 107 12.83 14.05 -0.36
N ALA A 108 12.78 12.97 -1.13
CA ALA A 108 11.74 11.96 -1.02
C ALA A 108 12.31 10.79 -0.22
N ASP A 109 11.87 10.68 1.02
CA ASP A 109 12.25 9.62 1.94
C ASP A 109 11.22 8.46 1.83
N PRO A 110 11.65 7.23 1.51
CA PRO A 110 10.77 6.05 1.49
C PRO A 110 10.02 5.79 2.82
N ALA A 111 10.52 6.28 3.95
CA ALA A 111 9.91 6.11 5.27
C ALA A 111 9.01 7.30 5.67
N LEU A 112 9.41 8.54 5.35
CA LEU A 112 8.74 9.76 5.82
C LEU A 112 7.92 10.50 4.74
N GLY A 113 8.11 10.18 3.46
CA GLY A 113 7.52 10.91 2.34
C GLY A 113 8.34 12.13 1.91
N SER A 114 7.69 13.21 1.42
CA SER A 114 8.44 14.42 1.04
C SER A 114 8.88 15.19 2.27
N VAL A 115 10.19 15.41 2.40
CA VAL A 115 10.77 16.26 3.43
C VAL A 115 11.63 17.34 2.76
N THR A 116 11.64 18.53 3.34
CA THR A 116 12.53 19.62 2.90
C THR A 116 13.50 19.93 4.02
N TYR A 117 14.80 19.88 3.72
CA TYR A 117 15.87 20.16 4.67
C TYR A 117 16.56 21.48 4.34
N HIS A 118 17.06 22.13 5.39
CA HIS A 118 18.07 23.18 5.25
C HIS A 118 19.46 22.56 5.05
N GLU A 119 20.38 23.33 4.46
CA GLU A 119 21.76 22.89 4.19
C GLU A 119 22.44 22.27 5.41
N ALA A 120 22.40 22.92 6.58
CA ALA A 120 23.05 22.43 7.78
C ALA A 120 22.49 21.08 8.28
N GLU A 121 21.16 20.90 8.18
CA GLU A 121 20.49 19.65 8.57
C GLU A 121 20.81 18.53 7.58
N PHE A 122 20.82 18.85 6.29
CA PHE A 122 21.15 17.90 5.23
C PHE A 122 22.59 17.42 5.35
N LYS A 123 23.55 18.35 5.51
CA LYS A 123 24.97 18.04 5.70
C LYS A 123 25.18 17.10 6.90
N LYS A 124 24.50 17.33 8.02
CA LYS A 124 24.60 16.47 9.22
C LYS A 124 24.18 15.01 8.97
N CYS A 125 23.19 14.78 8.10
CA CYS A 125 22.64 13.44 7.85
C CYS A 125 23.30 12.71 6.68
N TRP A 126 23.80 13.44 5.68
CA TRP A 126 24.35 12.86 4.44
C TRP A 126 25.87 12.67 4.47
N LEU A 127 26.61 13.56 5.13
CA LEU A 127 28.07 13.50 5.17
C LEU A 127 28.52 12.30 6.03
N SER A 128 29.34 11.42 5.45
CA SER A 128 29.74 10.16 6.07
C SER A 128 31.23 10.04 6.30
N THR A 129 32.05 10.68 5.47
CA THR A 129 33.50 10.47 5.44
C THR A 129 34.24 11.78 5.23
N LYS A 130 35.41 11.90 5.86
CA LYS A 130 36.37 12.97 5.59
C LYS A 130 37.46 12.45 4.69
N GLU A 131 37.58 13.00 3.50
CA GLU A 131 38.64 12.69 2.55
C GLU A 131 39.29 14.03 2.18
N GLU A 132 40.63 14.11 2.25
CA GLU A 132 41.38 15.33 1.92
C GLU A 132 40.96 16.60 2.72
N ASN A 133 40.58 16.45 4.00
CA ASN A 133 40.07 17.51 4.88
C ASN A 133 38.70 18.10 4.51
N GLU A 134 38.00 17.55 3.51
CA GLU A 134 36.62 17.94 3.18
C GLU A 134 35.63 16.84 3.57
N ASP A 135 34.47 17.26 4.07
CA ASP A 135 33.37 16.34 4.36
C ASP A 135 32.70 15.93 3.04
N ARG A 136 32.68 14.63 2.74
CA ARG A 136 32.04 14.06 1.55
C ARG A 136 30.91 13.11 1.93
N GLY A 137 29.90 13.06 1.06
CA GLY A 137 28.76 12.17 1.17
C GLY A 137 28.67 11.23 -0.04
N ALA A 138 28.15 10.03 0.20
CA ALA A 138 27.94 9.05 -0.88
C ALA A 138 26.65 9.36 -1.64
N ALA A 139 26.75 9.42 -2.97
CA ALA A 139 25.63 9.60 -3.87
C ALA A 139 25.71 8.61 -5.04
N LEU A 140 24.55 8.11 -5.47
CA LEU A 140 24.37 7.35 -6.69
C LEU A 140 23.66 8.26 -7.69
N LEU A 141 24.37 8.63 -8.75
CA LEU A 141 23.86 9.43 -9.84
C LEU A 141 23.22 8.51 -10.88
N LEU A 142 22.04 8.89 -11.37
CA LEU A 142 21.27 8.10 -12.33
C LEU A 142 20.87 8.95 -13.53
N GLN A 143 21.14 8.47 -14.73
CA GLN A 143 20.69 9.07 -15.98
C GLN A 143 20.07 8.02 -16.89
N PRO A 144 18.90 8.26 -17.49
CA PRO A 144 18.27 7.28 -18.37
C PRO A 144 19.17 7.04 -19.60
N GLY A 145 19.54 5.78 -19.83
CA GLY A 145 20.22 5.38 -21.07
C GLY A 145 19.21 5.19 -22.22
N PRO A 146 19.67 4.96 -23.45
CA PRO A 146 18.79 4.66 -24.59
C PRO A 146 17.86 3.47 -24.30
N GLU A 147 18.39 2.42 -23.67
CA GLU A 147 17.64 1.20 -23.33
C GLU A 147 16.48 1.44 -22.36
N PHE A 148 16.53 2.49 -21.53
CA PHE A 148 15.47 2.81 -20.57
C PHE A 148 14.13 3.09 -21.28
N TYR A 149 14.19 3.71 -22.46
CA TYR A 149 13.01 4.05 -23.25
C TYR A 149 12.63 2.96 -24.27
N ASP A 150 13.53 2.03 -24.57
CA ASP A 150 13.24 0.93 -25.49
C ASP A 150 12.54 -0.25 -24.78
N ARG A 151 12.71 -0.38 -23.46
CA ARG A 151 12.05 -1.43 -22.68
C ARG A 151 10.55 -1.22 -22.58
N GLU A 152 9.79 -2.31 -22.64
CA GLU A 152 8.36 -2.27 -22.35
C GLU A 152 8.13 -1.88 -20.89
N ASP A 153 7.22 -0.93 -20.67
CA ASP A 153 6.85 -0.50 -19.32
C ASP A 153 6.07 -1.61 -18.60
N GLU A 154 6.32 -1.83 -17.31
CA GLU A 154 5.45 -2.72 -16.57
C GLU A 154 4.06 -2.08 -16.48
N LYS A 155 3.01 -2.86 -16.79
CA LYS A 155 1.64 -2.35 -16.68
C LYS A 155 1.35 -2.02 -15.22
N GLU A 156 1.10 -0.73 -14.93
CA GLU A 156 0.65 -0.25 -13.63
C GLU A 156 -0.72 -0.87 -13.26
N ASN A 157 -0.69 -2.05 -12.63
CA ASN A 157 -1.86 -2.89 -12.40
C ASN A 157 -2.65 -2.49 -11.13
N ARG A 158 -2.90 -1.20 -10.94
CA ARG A 158 -3.67 -0.70 -9.78
C ARG A 158 -5.10 -1.28 -9.72
N ASN A 159 -5.71 -1.55 -10.87
CA ASN A 159 -7.05 -2.14 -10.98
C ASN A 159 -7.11 -3.67 -10.81
N ARG A 160 -5.98 -4.39 -10.76
CA ARG A 160 -6.01 -5.84 -10.57
C ARG A 160 -6.32 -6.26 -9.15
N SER A 161 -5.98 -5.46 -8.13
CA SER A 161 -6.21 -5.84 -6.73
C SER A 161 -7.69 -6.09 -6.44
N LEU A 162 -8.56 -5.12 -6.73
CA LEU A 162 -10.01 -5.26 -6.52
C LEU A 162 -10.61 -6.35 -7.41
N ARG A 163 -10.23 -6.42 -8.68
CA ARG A 163 -10.72 -7.45 -9.62
C ARG A 163 -10.30 -8.86 -9.20
N TYR A 164 -9.12 -9.00 -8.61
CA TYR A 164 -8.61 -10.25 -8.05
C TYR A 164 -9.46 -10.71 -6.86
N PHE A 165 -9.77 -9.82 -5.90
CA PHE A 165 -10.66 -10.14 -4.79
C PHE A 165 -12.09 -10.45 -5.25
N LEU A 166 -12.62 -9.65 -6.18
CA LEU A 166 -13.95 -9.89 -6.78
C LEU A 166 -14.05 -11.27 -7.44
N ARG A 167 -12.95 -11.82 -7.96
CA ARG A 167 -12.92 -13.18 -8.52
C ARG A 167 -13.21 -14.26 -7.46
N TYR A 168 -12.80 -14.07 -6.21
CA TYR A 168 -13.15 -15.03 -5.14
C TYR A 168 -14.63 -14.97 -4.74
N LEU A 169 -15.30 -13.84 -5.01
CA LEU A 169 -16.74 -13.68 -4.81
C LEU A 169 -17.57 -14.18 -6.01
N THR A 170 -16.99 -14.22 -7.22
CA THR A 170 -17.72 -14.64 -8.43
C THR A 170 -18.36 -16.04 -8.40
N PRO A 171 -17.81 -17.06 -7.71
CA PRO A 171 -18.47 -18.37 -7.57
C PRO A 171 -19.73 -18.33 -6.70
N TYR A 172 -19.88 -17.31 -5.84
CA TYR A 172 -20.96 -17.21 -4.84
C TYR A 172 -22.03 -16.15 -5.21
N LYS A 173 -22.14 -15.81 -6.50
CA LYS A 173 -23.07 -14.77 -6.98
C LYS A 173 -24.53 -15.07 -6.64
N SER A 174 -24.97 -16.32 -6.74
CA SER A 174 -26.34 -16.71 -6.41
C SER A 174 -26.66 -16.49 -4.92
N GLN A 175 -25.71 -16.82 -4.04
CA GLN A 175 -25.82 -16.63 -2.60
C GLN A 175 -25.80 -15.14 -2.25
N LEU A 176 -24.98 -14.33 -2.94
CA LEU A 176 -25.00 -12.88 -2.80
C LEU A 176 -26.34 -12.27 -3.21
N VAL A 177 -26.95 -12.73 -4.30
CA VAL A 177 -28.29 -12.27 -4.72
C VAL A 177 -29.35 -12.66 -3.69
N GLN A 178 -29.31 -13.88 -3.14
CA GLN A 178 -30.21 -14.31 -2.05
C GLN A 178 -30.05 -13.45 -0.80
N LEU A 179 -28.81 -13.08 -0.43
CA LEU A 179 -28.54 -12.18 0.69
C LEU A 179 -29.10 -10.78 0.44
N ILE A 180 -28.90 -10.22 -0.76
CA ILE A 180 -29.43 -8.90 -1.13
C ILE A 180 -30.96 -8.91 -1.11
N LEU A 181 -31.59 -9.93 -1.71
CA LEU A 181 -33.05 -10.06 -1.70
C LEU A 181 -33.59 -10.22 -0.28
N GLY A 182 -32.94 -11.05 0.55
CA GLY A 182 -33.28 -11.21 1.96
C GLY A 182 -33.15 -9.91 2.75
N MET A 183 -32.11 -9.11 2.49
CA MET A 183 -31.95 -7.78 3.10
C MET A 183 -33.09 -6.84 2.73
N VAL A 184 -33.48 -6.79 1.44
CA VAL A 184 -34.61 -5.97 0.99
C VAL A 184 -35.91 -6.39 1.67
N VAL A 185 -36.19 -7.70 1.74
CA VAL A 185 -37.38 -8.24 2.41
C VAL A 185 -37.40 -7.87 3.89
N VAL A 186 -36.30 -8.03 4.61
CA VAL A 186 -36.21 -7.67 6.03
C VAL A 186 -36.38 -6.16 6.23
N SER A 187 -35.80 -5.33 5.36
CA SER A 187 -35.97 -3.88 5.40
C SER A 187 -37.42 -3.45 5.16
N LEU A 188 -38.12 -4.10 4.23
CA LEU A 188 -39.55 -3.85 4.01
C LEU A 188 -40.37 -4.27 5.22
N LEU A 189 -40.11 -5.46 5.79
CA LEU A 189 -40.77 -5.90 7.01
C LEU A 189 -40.51 -4.93 8.16
N GLN A 190 -39.29 -4.38 8.30
CA GLN A 190 -38.92 -3.35 9.28
C GLN A 190 -39.79 -2.11 9.18
N LEU A 191 -40.09 -1.65 7.97
CA LEU A 191 -40.90 -0.47 7.73
C LEU A 191 -42.37 -0.64 8.18
N ILE A 192 -42.90 -1.88 8.21
CA ILE A 192 -44.27 -2.16 8.64
C ILE A 192 -44.45 -1.92 10.15
N PHE A 193 -43.40 -2.05 10.95
CA PHE A 193 -43.49 -2.00 12.42
C PHE A 193 -43.96 -0.63 12.95
N PRO A 194 -43.41 0.52 12.50
CA PRO A 194 -43.95 1.84 12.82
C PRO A 194 -45.46 2.00 12.57
N PHE A 195 -45.97 1.49 11.44
CA PHE A 195 -47.39 1.59 11.11
C PHE A 195 -48.28 0.73 12.02
N LEU A 196 -47.81 -0.46 12.39
CA LEU A 196 -48.52 -1.32 13.36
C LEU A 196 -48.53 -0.67 14.75
N THR A 197 -47.41 -0.10 15.19
CA THR A 197 -47.33 0.61 16.48
C THR A 197 -48.20 1.87 16.48
N GLN A 198 -48.24 2.62 15.37
CA GLN A 198 -49.13 3.76 15.23
C GLN A 198 -50.60 3.31 15.33
N SER A 199 -51.00 2.28 14.57
CA SER A 199 -52.37 1.76 14.59
C SER A 199 -52.76 1.25 15.98
N LEU A 200 -51.83 0.61 16.70
CA LEU A 200 -52.03 0.15 18.06
C LEU A 200 -52.38 1.30 19.01
N VAL A 201 -51.68 2.43 18.92
CA VAL A 201 -51.89 3.60 19.78
C VAL A 201 -53.17 4.35 19.37
N ASP A 202 -53.29 4.68 18.09
CA ASP A 202 -54.32 5.59 17.57
C ASP A 202 -55.71 4.96 17.55
N ILE A 203 -55.81 3.65 17.32
CA ILE A 203 -57.08 2.90 17.20
C ILE A 203 -57.24 1.95 18.38
N GLY A 204 -56.22 1.14 18.68
CA GLY A 204 -56.31 0.12 19.72
C GLY A 204 -56.50 0.71 21.12
N ILE A 205 -55.54 1.54 21.55
CA ILE A 205 -55.51 2.11 22.92
C ILE A 205 -56.55 3.22 23.05
N ARG A 206 -56.65 4.12 22.07
CA ARG A 206 -57.60 5.24 22.11
C ARG A 206 -59.06 4.78 22.21
N ASP A 207 -59.47 3.80 21.41
CA ASP A 207 -60.84 3.31 21.38
C ASP A 207 -61.09 2.18 22.42
N GLY A 208 -60.06 1.79 23.18
CA GLY A 208 -60.16 0.72 24.19
C GLY A 208 -60.44 -0.67 23.61
N ASN A 209 -60.15 -0.91 22.32
CA ASN A 209 -60.50 -2.14 21.64
C ASN A 209 -59.47 -3.24 21.89
N MET A 210 -59.70 -4.04 22.93
CA MET A 210 -58.83 -5.17 23.32
C MET A 210 -58.67 -6.23 22.22
N SER A 211 -59.71 -6.46 21.41
CA SER A 211 -59.62 -7.43 20.30
C SER A 211 -58.71 -6.92 19.17
N PHE A 212 -58.69 -5.62 18.90
CA PHE A 212 -57.78 -5.02 17.93
C PHE A 212 -56.34 -5.01 18.43
N ILE A 213 -56.12 -4.69 19.72
CA ILE A 213 -54.81 -4.74 20.36
C ILE A 213 -54.20 -6.14 20.26
N THR A 214 -54.95 -7.17 20.64
CA THR A 214 -54.50 -8.57 20.59
C THR A 214 -54.20 -9.04 19.17
N LEU A 215 -54.99 -8.64 18.18
CA LEU A 215 -54.74 -8.93 16.76
C LEU A 215 -53.43 -8.29 16.27
N ILE A 216 -53.18 -7.02 16.58
CA ILE A 216 -51.94 -6.34 16.20
C ILE A 216 -50.72 -6.95 16.88
N LEU A 217 -50.81 -7.29 18.17
CA LEU A 217 -49.72 -7.97 18.90
C LEU A 217 -49.40 -9.34 18.28
N PHE A 218 -50.43 -10.11 17.90
CA PHE A 218 -50.23 -11.37 17.20
C PHE A 218 -49.58 -11.17 15.83
N ALA A 219 -50.02 -10.17 15.05
CA ALA A 219 -49.39 -9.83 13.78
C ALA A 219 -47.91 -9.42 13.95
N GLN A 220 -47.58 -8.63 14.97
CA GLN A 220 -46.19 -8.27 15.30
C GLN A 220 -45.35 -9.50 15.68
N LEU A 221 -45.91 -10.44 16.44
CA LEU A 221 -45.23 -11.68 16.80
C LEU A 221 -44.91 -12.54 15.55
N VAL A 222 -45.88 -12.69 14.64
CA VAL A 222 -45.68 -13.44 13.38
C VAL A 222 -44.61 -12.78 12.52
N ILE A 223 -44.64 -11.45 12.37
CA ILE A 223 -43.61 -10.70 11.63
C ILE A 223 -42.24 -10.85 12.28
N PHE A 224 -42.17 -10.84 13.62
CA PHE A 224 -40.93 -11.03 14.35
C PHE A 224 -40.31 -12.41 14.09
N ILE A 225 -41.12 -13.47 14.15
CA ILE A 225 -40.68 -14.84 13.84
C ILE A 225 -40.20 -14.92 12.38
N ALA A 226 -40.95 -14.36 11.43
CA ALA A 226 -40.56 -14.36 10.03
C ALA A 226 -39.21 -13.66 9.80
N ARG A 227 -38.97 -12.51 10.46
CA ARG A 227 -37.67 -11.82 10.40
C ARG A 227 -36.54 -12.66 10.99
N LEU A 228 -36.77 -13.29 12.15
CA LEU A 228 -35.77 -14.17 12.77
C LEU A 228 -35.39 -15.33 11.84
N SER A 229 -36.34 -15.94 11.16
CA SER A 229 -36.07 -17.02 10.20
C SER A 229 -35.22 -16.54 9.02
N VAL A 230 -35.54 -15.38 8.44
CA VAL A 230 -34.75 -14.81 7.33
C VAL A 230 -33.33 -14.45 7.81
N GLU A 231 -33.21 -13.90 9.00
CA GLU A 231 -31.92 -13.54 9.62
C GLU A 231 -31.05 -14.77 9.89
N PHE A 232 -31.66 -15.88 10.33
CA PHE A 232 -30.98 -17.15 10.51
C PHE A 232 -30.43 -17.70 9.19
N ILE A 233 -31.25 -17.71 8.13
CA ILE A 233 -30.84 -18.14 6.79
C ILE A 233 -29.69 -17.26 6.27
N ARG A 234 -29.80 -15.93 6.46
CA ARG A 234 -28.76 -14.96 6.11
C ARG A 234 -27.44 -15.28 6.78
N SER A 235 -27.48 -15.49 8.10
CA SER A 235 -26.31 -15.81 8.93
C SER A 235 -25.66 -17.12 8.49
N TRP A 236 -26.45 -18.14 8.17
CA TRP A 236 -25.95 -19.42 7.67
C TRP A 236 -25.25 -19.29 6.32
N ILE A 237 -25.84 -18.58 5.36
CA ILE A 237 -25.26 -18.33 4.04
C ILE A 237 -23.94 -17.56 4.18
N LEU A 238 -23.92 -16.52 5.03
CA LEU A 238 -22.71 -15.73 5.28
C LEU A 238 -21.59 -16.57 5.88
N LEU A 239 -21.89 -17.41 6.88
CA LEU A 239 -20.91 -18.30 7.49
C LEU A 239 -20.30 -19.26 6.46
N HIS A 240 -21.15 -19.89 5.64
CA HIS A 240 -20.71 -20.82 4.60
C HIS A 240 -19.79 -20.12 3.58
N MET A 241 -20.20 -18.96 3.08
CA MET A 241 -19.44 -18.19 2.10
C MET A 241 -18.11 -17.69 2.67
N ASN A 242 -18.13 -17.10 3.87
CA ASN A 242 -16.94 -16.58 4.55
C ASN A 242 -15.89 -17.68 4.76
N THR A 243 -16.32 -18.84 5.29
CA THR A 243 -15.43 -19.98 5.54
C THR A 243 -14.76 -20.47 4.25
N ARG A 244 -15.54 -20.64 3.17
CA ARG A 244 -15.01 -21.10 1.88
C ARG A 244 -14.04 -20.10 1.25
N ILE A 245 -14.37 -18.82 1.28
CA ILE A 245 -13.50 -17.75 0.74
C ILE A 245 -12.19 -17.69 1.54
N ASN A 246 -12.25 -17.74 2.87
CA ASN A 246 -11.07 -17.72 3.72
C ASN A 246 -10.16 -18.92 3.45
N ILE A 247 -10.71 -20.13 3.35
CA ILE A 247 -9.94 -21.33 3.01
C ILE A 247 -9.27 -21.16 1.64
N ALA A 248 -10.00 -20.73 0.61
CA ALA A 248 -9.44 -20.52 -0.73
C ALA A 248 -8.30 -19.48 -0.75
N LEU A 249 -8.47 -18.36 -0.03
CA LEU A 249 -7.45 -17.31 0.06
C LEU A 249 -6.19 -17.80 0.77
N ILE A 250 -6.34 -18.48 1.90
CA ILE A 250 -5.22 -19.03 2.68
C ILE A 250 -4.51 -20.10 1.87
N SER A 251 -5.23 -21.03 1.25
CA SER A 251 -4.65 -22.09 0.42
C SER A 251 -3.87 -21.52 -0.77
N ASP A 252 -4.42 -20.54 -1.50
CA ASP A 252 -3.71 -19.90 -2.61
C ASP A 252 -2.48 -19.13 -2.14
N PHE A 253 -2.57 -18.45 -1.01
CA PHE A 253 -1.45 -17.72 -0.41
C PHE A 253 -0.33 -18.68 0.00
N LEU A 254 -0.65 -19.76 0.72
CA LEU A 254 0.30 -20.79 1.12
C LEU A 254 0.92 -21.50 -0.10
N ALA A 255 0.13 -21.85 -1.10
CA ALA A 255 0.63 -22.46 -2.33
C ALA A 255 1.61 -21.54 -3.08
N LYS A 256 1.36 -20.22 -3.10
CA LYS A 256 2.30 -19.24 -3.65
C LYS A 256 3.57 -19.13 -2.81
N LEU A 257 3.44 -19.05 -1.48
CA LEU A 257 4.56 -19.02 -0.54
C LEU A 257 5.49 -20.22 -0.75
N MET A 258 4.94 -21.44 -0.80
CA MET A 258 5.73 -22.66 -0.99
C MET A 258 6.45 -22.75 -2.35
N LYS A 259 6.01 -21.99 -3.36
CA LYS A 259 6.65 -21.93 -4.69
C LYS A 259 7.72 -20.85 -4.81
N LEU A 260 7.90 -20.00 -3.79
CA LEU A 260 8.95 -18.98 -3.82
C LEU A 260 10.33 -19.63 -3.59
N PRO A 261 11.37 -19.17 -4.32
CA PRO A 261 12.72 -19.70 -4.16
C PRO A 261 13.25 -19.40 -2.74
N LEU A 262 14.15 -20.27 -2.23
CA LEU A 262 14.73 -20.16 -0.88
C LEU A 262 15.30 -18.77 -0.56
N ARG A 263 15.88 -18.11 -1.57
CA ARG A 263 16.41 -16.74 -1.47
C ARG A 263 15.40 -15.71 -0.97
N TYR A 264 14.10 -15.89 -1.22
CA TYR A 264 13.05 -15.02 -0.68
C TYR A 264 12.89 -15.17 0.84
N PHE A 265 13.01 -16.40 1.35
CA PHE A 265 12.88 -16.68 2.79
C PHE A 265 14.08 -16.20 3.60
N ASP A 266 15.29 -16.25 3.04
CA ASP A 266 16.50 -15.75 3.70
C ASP A 266 16.41 -14.24 4.03
N THR A 267 15.74 -13.46 3.18
CA THR A 267 15.54 -12.02 3.40
C THR A 267 14.49 -11.69 4.47
N LEU A 268 13.47 -12.55 4.68
CA LEU A 268 12.37 -12.31 5.62
C LEU A 268 12.70 -12.65 7.08
N VAL A 269 13.60 -13.61 7.31
CA VAL A 269 14.00 -14.02 8.67
C VAL A 269 14.85 -12.94 9.36
N SER A 270 15.55 -12.09 8.60
CA SER A 270 16.39 -11.03 9.16
C SER A 270 15.59 -9.89 9.81
N THR A 271 14.40 -9.57 9.30
CA THR A 271 13.60 -8.41 9.77
C THR A 271 13.03 -8.59 11.19
N LYS A 272 12.90 -9.83 11.70
CA LYS A 272 12.39 -10.08 13.06
C LYS A 272 13.44 -9.91 14.15
N ASN A 273 14.72 -10.10 13.85
CA ASN A 273 15.78 -10.07 14.88
C ASN A 273 16.18 -8.65 15.31
N TYR A 274 15.86 -7.61 14.54
CA TYR A 274 16.15 -6.21 14.88
C TYR A 274 15.08 -5.53 15.74
N ARG A 275 14.02 -6.24 16.16
CA ARG A 275 12.98 -5.71 17.08
C ARG A 275 13.16 -6.15 18.54
N THR A 276 14.21 -6.88 18.86
CA THR A 276 14.46 -7.42 20.21
C THR A 276 15.88 -7.14 20.73
N GLY A 277 16.52 -6.05 20.29
CA GLY A 277 17.81 -5.58 20.79
C GLY A 277 17.71 -4.14 21.26
#